data_AF-A0A1F9EQH9-F1
#
_entry.id   AF-A0A1F9EQH9-F1
#
_cell.length_a   1.000
_cell.length_b   1.000
_cell.length_c   1.000
_cell.angle_alpha   90.00
_cell.angle_beta   90.00
_cell.angle_gamma   90.00
#
_symmetry.space_group_name_H-M   'P 1'
#
loop_
_entity.id
_entity.type
_entity.pdbx_description
1 polymer ?
#
loop_
_entity_poly.entity_id
_entity_poly.type
_entity_poly.pdbx_seq_one_letter_code
_entity_poly.pdbx_strand_id
1 'polypeptide(L)'
;MTTTLLAATASQLRRRPVGRYLARAASVHFCVDQALWGLLLWGRPTAADALELGRSLVYELHPRTPPHRSIVDASRLEGGDEGAFSLLQRYLTDNAEALGRAVTRLALIRPGGMRGAMVAGAYQVLPSPYPVRVFDDLRAGLSWLDAGDAHDVIADMTRAVLGAPLVLTKLRAFLDAHLDATLASAARALRTSDRSLQRKLADAGVTFQSEQADARVHAAQRRLADSDAPVTTIALDVGCASPQHFSALFRRRTGQSPSAWRARERQRAGAPR
;
A
#
# COMPACT_ATOMS: atom_id res chain seq x y z
N MET A 1 -12.52 -28.39 -5.08
CA MET A 1 -13.33 -27.16 -5.07
C MET A 1 -12.37 -26.00 -4.97
N THR A 2 -12.35 -25.09 -5.93
CA THR A 2 -11.44 -23.92 -5.89
C THR A 2 -11.96 -22.97 -4.82
N THR A 3 -11.32 -23.00 -3.65
CA THR A 3 -11.70 -22.15 -2.51
C THR A 3 -11.37 -20.70 -2.85
N THR A 4 -12.36 -19.82 -2.89
CA THR A 4 -12.16 -18.36 -3.06
C THR A 4 -12.16 -17.68 -1.69
N LEU A 5 -11.24 -16.73 -1.48
CA LEU A 5 -11.21 -15.89 -0.28
C LEU A 5 -12.24 -14.75 -0.40
N LEU A 6 -13.11 -14.62 0.61
CA LEU A 6 -14.18 -13.62 0.65
C LEU A 6 -13.86 -12.49 1.64
N ALA A 7 -14.21 -11.26 1.27
CA ALA A 7 -14.12 -10.12 2.16
C ALA A 7 -14.98 -10.35 3.42
N ALA A 8 -14.48 -9.92 4.57
CA ALA A 8 -15.13 -10.10 5.85
C ALA A 8 -14.94 -8.89 6.76
N THR A 9 -15.92 -8.68 7.63
CA THR A 9 -15.78 -7.81 8.80
C THR A 9 -14.87 -8.46 9.85
N ALA A 10 -14.34 -7.67 10.79
CA ALA A 10 -13.53 -8.17 11.90
C ALA A 10 -14.28 -9.25 12.73
N SER A 11 -15.58 -9.07 12.96
CA SER A 11 -16.41 -10.04 13.68
C SER A 11 -16.54 -11.38 12.93
N GLN A 12 -16.69 -11.32 11.61
CA GLN A 12 -16.77 -12.51 10.76
C GLN A 12 -15.43 -13.26 10.73
N LEU A 13 -14.31 -12.55 10.52
CA LEU A 13 -12.98 -13.18 10.51
C LEU A 13 -12.68 -13.84 11.86
N ARG A 14 -12.99 -13.18 12.99
CA ARG A 14 -12.78 -13.74 14.33
C ARG A 14 -13.61 -15.01 14.59
N ARG A 15 -14.85 -15.09 14.11
CA ARG A 15 -15.78 -16.20 14.43
C ARG A 15 -15.69 -17.37 13.45
N ARG A 16 -15.45 -17.10 12.17
CA ARG A 16 -15.44 -18.09 11.08
C ARG A 16 -14.34 -17.72 10.06
N PRO A 17 -13.06 -17.91 10.39
CA PRO A 17 -11.95 -17.34 9.62
C PRO A 17 -11.73 -18.00 8.25
N VAL A 18 -11.95 -19.31 8.15
CA VAL A 18 -11.68 -20.09 6.93
C VAL A 18 -12.37 -19.48 5.70
N GLY A 19 -11.61 -19.29 4.63
CA GLY A 19 -12.09 -18.73 3.37
C GLY A 19 -12.33 -17.22 3.42
N ARG A 20 -11.73 -16.49 4.38
CA ARG A 20 -12.01 -15.05 4.56
C ARG A 20 -10.77 -14.19 4.68
N TYR A 21 -10.95 -12.90 4.35
CA TYR A 21 -9.95 -11.87 4.56
C TYR A 21 -10.55 -10.57 5.11
N LEU A 22 -9.74 -9.83 5.86
CA LEU A 22 -10.02 -8.50 6.37
C LEU A 22 -9.01 -7.53 5.78
N ALA A 23 -9.47 -6.64 4.89
CA ALA A 23 -8.65 -5.59 4.30
C ALA A 23 -8.65 -4.33 5.18
N ARG A 24 -7.47 -3.70 5.27
CA ARG A 24 -7.18 -2.40 5.88
C ARG A 24 -6.44 -1.51 4.89
N ALA A 25 -6.09 -0.30 5.31
CA ALA A 25 -5.45 0.68 4.44
C ALA A 25 -4.08 0.19 3.89
N ALA A 26 -3.30 -0.51 4.72
CA ALA A 26 -1.96 -0.99 4.38
C ALA A 26 -1.75 -2.50 4.58
N SER A 27 -2.81 -3.26 4.87
CA SER A 27 -2.71 -4.69 5.14
C SER A 27 -3.96 -5.50 4.77
N VAL A 28 -3.77 -6.80 4.52
CA VAL A 28 -4.85 -7.79 4.52
C VAL A 28 -4.45 -8.93 5.44
N HIS A 29 -5.32 -9.25 6.40
CA HIS A 29 -5.19 -10.46 7.22
C HIS A 29 -6.23 -11.49 6.74
N PHE A 30 -5.78 -12.71 6.42
CA PHE A 30 -6.62 -13.73 5.80
C PHE A 30 -6.36 -15.13 6.34
N CYS A 31 -7.35 -16.01 6.18
CA CYS A 31 -7.28 -17.42 6.54
C CYS A 31 -7.82 -18.24 5.36
N VAL A 32 -6.95 -19.03 4.73
CA VAL A 32 -7.30 -19.86 3.56
C VAL A 32 -8.08 -21.08 4.02
N ASP A 33 -7.51 -21.80 4.99
CA ASP A 33 -8.07 -22.98 5.61
C ASP A 33 -7.63 -23.04 7.09
N GLN A 34 -7.99 -24.12 7.79
CA GLN A 34 -7.67 -24.26 9.22
C GLN A 34 -6.16 -24.29 9.53
N ALA A 35 -5.32 -24.63 8.54
CA ALA A 35 -3.88 -24.82 8.66
C ALA A 35 -3.03 -23.75 7.94
N LEU A 36 -3.66 -22.74 7.32
CA LEU A 36 -2.95 -21.65 6.64
C LEU A 36 -3.59 -20.29 6.88
N TRP A 37 -2.86 -19.46 7.62
CA TRP A 37 -3.11 -18.04 7.79
C TRP A 37 -2.11 -17.22 6.99
N GLY A 38 -2.47 -15.98 6.68
CA GLY A 38 -1.51 -15.09 6.06
C GLY A 38 -1.84 -13.62 6.17
N LEU A 39 -0.80 -12.84 5.91
CA LEU A 39 -0.77 -11.40 6.00
C LEU A 39 -0.14 -10.84 4.72
N LEU A 40 -0.81 -9.90 4.07
CA LEU A 40 -0.26 -9.11 2.97
C LEU A 40 -0.03 -7.68 3.45
N LEU A 41 1.15 -7.12 3.20
CA LEU A 41 1.54 -5.77 3.60
C LEU A 41 2.00 -4.96 2.38
N TRP A 42 1.66 -3.66 2.33
CA TRP A 42 2.09 -2.77 1.26
C TRP A 42 2.31 -1.33 1.72
N GLY A 43 3.03 -0.56 0.88
CA GLY A 43 3.28 0.86 1.11
C GLY A 43 4.18 1.10 2.31
N ARG A 44 3.85 2.13 3.11
CA ARG A 44 4.59 2.52 4.32
C ARG A 44 3.65 2.53 5.53
N PRO A 45 3.38 1.38 6.16
CA PRO A 45 2.46 1.30 7.30
C PRO A 45 2.87 2.25 8.43
N THR A 46 1.89 2.99 8.94
CA THR A 46 2.01 3.90 10.09
C THR A 46 1.75 3.16 11.41
N ALA A 47 2.01 3.82 12.54
CA ALA A 47 1.62 3.30 13.85
C ALA A 47 0.11 3.01 13.95
N ALA A 48 -0.75 3.80 13.30
CA ALA A 48 -2.18 3.56 13.24
C ALA A 48 -2.52 2.25 12.49
N ASP A 49 -1.86 2.02 11.35
CA ASP A 49 -2.04 0.77 10.58
C ASP A 49 -1.58 -0.45 11.39
N ALA A 50 -0.47 -0.34 12.12
CA ALA A 50 0.04 -1.40 12.98
C ALA A 50 -0.91 -1.73 14.15
N LEU A 51 -1.52 -0.71 14.78
CA LEU A 51 -2.55 -0.91 15.80
C LEU A 51 -3.78 -1.65 15.25
N GLU A 52 -4.25 -1.27 14.06
CA GLU A 52 -5.37 -1.96 13.41
C GLU A 52 -5.05 -3.40 13.06
N LEU A 53 -3.83 -3.65 12.56
CA LEU A 53 -3.35 -4.99 12.26
C LEU A 53 -3.31 -5.87 13.51
N GLY A 54 -2.70 -5.38 14.60
CA GLY A 54 -2.58 -6.12 15.87
C GLY A 54 -3.92 -6.55 16.45
N ARG A 55 -4.99 -5.76 16.27
CA ARG A 55 -6.37 -6.13 16.67
C ARG A 55 -6.91 -7.37 15.96
N SER A 56 -6.36 -7.71 14.80
CA SER A 56 -6.77 -8.88 14.02
C SER A 56 -5.82 -10.07 14.17
N LEU A 57 -4.52 -9.85 14.40
CA LEU A 57 -3.55 -10.94 14.58
C LEU A 57 -3.91 -11.82 15.77
N VAL A 58 -4.47 -11.27 16.84
CA VAL A 58 -4.97 -12.06 17.99
C VAL A 58 -6.02 -13.12 17.64
N TYR A 59 -6.64 -13.08 16.45
CA TYR A 59 -7.59 -14.10 16.02
C TYR A 59 -6.90 -15.44 15.72
N GLU A 60 -5.66 -15.40 15.24
CA GLU A 60 -4.88 -16.61 14.95
C GLU A 60 -4.41 -17.31 16.25
N LEU A 61 -4.37 -16.56 17.36
CA LEU A 61 -3.98 -17.04 18.69
C LEU A 61 -5.16 -17.55 19.54
N HIS A 62 -6.37 -17.54 19.00
CA HIS A 62 -7.55 -17.99 19.75
C HIS A 62 -7.42 -19.48 20.13
N PRO A 63 -7.81 -19.92 21.34
CA PRO A 63 -7.64 -21.32 21.79
C PRO A 63 -8.30 -22.40 20.93
N ARG A 64 -9.24 -22.01 20.07
CA ARG A 64 -9.93 -22.91 19.11
C ARG A 64 -9.28 -22.93 17.73
N THR A 65 -8.30 -22.07 17.47
CA THR A 65 -7.54 -22.07 16.23
C THR A 65 -6.46 -23.15 16.37
N PRO A 66 -6.45 -24.17 15.50
CA PRO A 66 -5.41 -25.20 15.56
C PRO A 66 -4.04 -24.61 15.19
N PRO A 67 -2.94 -25.28 15.55
CA PRO A 67 -1.63 -24.92 15.06
C PRO A 67 -1.62 -24.86 13.53
N HIS A 68 -1.05 -23.79 12.98
CA HIS A 68 -1.14 -23.48 11.56
C HIS A 68 0.18 -22.95 11.02
N ARG A 69 0.26 -22.85 9.71
CA ARG A 69 1.37 -22.22 8.98
C ARG A 69 1.00 -20.77 8.70
N SER A 70 1.99 -19.90 8.69
CA SER A 70 1.79 -18.48 8.39
C SER A 70 2.57 -18.07 7.15
N ILE A 71 1.97 -17.23 6.31
CA ILE A 71 2.67 -16.56 5.22
C ILE A 71 2.53 -15.05 5.36
N VAL A 72 3.66 -14.35 5.33
CA VAL A 72 3.70 -12.89 5.34
C VAL A 72 4.23 -12.42 3.99
N ASP A 73 3.35 -11.90 3.14
CA ASP A 73 3.74 -11.23 1.90
C ASP A 73 4.01 -9.75 2.16
N ALA A 74 5.29 -9.42 2.37
CA ALA A 74 5.81 -8.07 2.52
C ALA A 74 6.45 -7.55 1.22
N SER A 75 6.27 -8.23 0.09
CA SER A 75 6.92 -7.91 -1.20
C SER A 75 6.60 -6.51 -1.75
N ARG A 76 5.58 -5.86 -1.18
CA ARG A 76 5.09 -4.53 -1.59
C ARG A 76 5.35 -3.45 -0.54
N LEU A 77 6.11 -3.74 0.52
CA LEU A 77 6.54 -2.72 1.46
C LEU A 77 7.57 -1.78 0.81
N GLU A 78 7.36 -0.50 1.03
CA GLU A 78 8.25 0.58 0.63
C GLU A 78 9.09 1.10 1.81
N GLY A 79 8.68 0.76 3.03
CA GLY A 79 9.32 1.11 4.30
C GLY A 79 8.35 0.93 5.46
N GLY A 80 8.74 1.38 6.66
CA GLY A 80 7.87 1.43 7.83
C GLY A 80 8.19 2.62 8.70
N ASP A 81 7.20 3.09 9.45
CA ASP A 81 7.40 4.06 10.52
C ASP A 81 7.99 3.38 11.77
N GLU A 82 8.79 4.10 12.57
CA GLU A 82 9.40 3.58 13.80
C GLU A 82 8.36 3.11 14.82
N GLY A 83 7.24 3.84 14.93
CA GLY A 83 6.13 3.46 15.79
C GLY A 83 5.43 2.17 15.31
N ALA A 84 5.28 2.00 13.99
CA ALA A 84 4.73 0.77 13.42
C ALA A 84 5.61 -0.45 13.76
N PHE A 85 6.93 -0.30 13.61
CA PHE A 85 7.90 -1.34 13.95
C PHE A 85 7.85 -1.68 15.44
N SER A 86 7.86 -0.67 16.31
CA SER A 86 7.82 -0.84 17.76
C SER A 86 6.56 -1.56 18.23
N LEU A 87 5.41 -1.27 17.61
CA LEU A 87 4.14 -1.94 17.91
C LEU A 87 4.14 -3.40 17.46
N LEU A 88 4.71 -3.71 16.29
CA LEU A 88 4.86 -5.09 15.84
C LEU A 88 5.79 -5.88 16.77
N GLN A 89 6.95 -5.31 17.10
CA GLN A 89 7.90 -5.92 18.04
C GLN A 89 7.24 -6.19 19.38
N ARG A 90 6.52 -5.19 19.94
CA ARG A 90 5.77 -5.38 21.19
C ARG A 90 4.74 -6.50 21.08
N TYR A 91 3.94 -6.54 20.01
CA TYR A 91 2.98 -7.60 19.79
C TYR A 91 3.65 -8.99 19.80
N LEU A 92 4.75 -9.15 19.07
CA LEU A 92 5.49 -10.42 19.01
C LEU A 92 6.07 -10.81 20.37
N THR A 93 6.62 -9.85 21.11
CA THR A 93 7.14 -10.08 22.48
C THR A 93 6.02 -10.49 23.43
N ASP A 94 4.95 -9.70 23.50
CA ASP A 94 3.83 -9.90 24.44
C ASP A 94 3.09 -11.22 24.17
N ASN A 95 3.17 -11.75 22.95
CA ASN A 95 2.48 -12.97 22.53
C ASN A 95 3.42 -14.13 22.19
N ALA A 96 4.72 -14.05 22.49
CA ALA A 96 5.73 -15.01 22.02
C ALA A 96 5.38 -16.48 22.36
N GLU A 97 4.88 -16.73 23.56
CA GLU A 97 4.51 -18.08 24.01
C GLU A 97 3.28 -18.63 23.26
N ALA A 98 2.25 -17.79 23.07
CA ALA A 98 1.05 -18.16 22.32
C ALA A 98 1.38 -18.38 20.84
N LEU A 99 2.22 -17.51 20.27
CA LEU A 99 2.74 -17.61 18.92
C LEU A 99 3.54 -18.90 18.70
N GLY A 100 4.42 -19.28 19.63
CA GLY A 100 5.18 -20.53 19.55
C GLY A 100 4.32 -21.79 19.59
N ARG A 101 3.13 -21.73 20.20
CA ARG A 101 2.14 -22.83 20.15
C ARG A 101 1.29 -22.82 18.89
N ALA A 102 0.89 -21.63 18.44
CA ALA A 102 -0.08 -21.47 17.35
C ALA A 102 0.56 -21.56 15.96
N VAL A 103 1.77 -21.04 15.78
CA VAL A 103 2.43 -20.95 14.48
C VAL A 103 3.54 -22.00 14.39
N THR A 104 3.39 -22.91 13.43
CA THR A 104 4.32 -24.03 13.22
C THR A 104 5.57 -23.61 12.45
N ARG A 105 5.40 -22.74 11.44
CA ARG A 105 6.47 -22.12 10.65
C ARG A 105 5.92 -20.96 9.81
N LEU A 106 6.78 -20.00 9.46
CA LEU A 106 6.41 -18.80 8.72
C LEU A 106 7.26 -18.61 7.45
N ALA A 107 6.59 -18.41 6.31
CA ALA A 107 7.24 -17.96 5.08
C ALA A 107 7.12 -16.43 4.95
N LEU A 108 8.25 -15.74 4.85
CA LEU A 108 8.30 -14.30 4.61
C LEU A 108 8.65 -14.03 3.15
N ILE A 109 7.74 -13.41 2.41
CA ILE A 109 8.02 -12.94 1.05
C ILE A 109 8.49 -11.49 1.13
N ARG A 110 9.68 -11.21 0.62
CA ARG A 110 10.31 -9.87 0.70
C ARG A 110 10.34 -9.19 -0.68
N PRO A 111 10.47 -7.85 -0.72
CA PRO A 111 10.77 -7.16 -1.98
C PRO A 111 12.20 -7.46 -2.43
N GLY A 112 12.50 -7.22 -3.70
CA GLY A 112 13.89 -7.27 -4.18
C GLY A 112 14.75 -6.08 -3.70
N GLY A 113 16.08 -6.23 -3.80
CA GLY A 113 17.05 -5.16 -3.56
C GLY A 113 17.14 -4.71 -2.09
N MET A 114 17.50 -3.44 -1.88
CA MET A 114 17.75 -2.86 -0.54
C MET A 114 16.53 -2.99 0.39
N ARG A 115 15.32 -2.78 -0.12
CA ARG A 115 14.08 -2.93 0.68
C ARG A 115 13.93 -4.37 1.20
N GLY A 116 14.30 -5.35 0.38
CA GLY A 116 14.29 -6.76 0.77
C GLY A 116 15.26 -7.07 1.90
N ALA A 117 16.46 -6.48 1.84
CA ALA A 117 17.45 -6.62 2.89
C ALA A 117 16.95 -6.00 4.21
N MET A 118 16.28 -4.84 4.17
CA MET A 118 15.68 -4.23 5.36
C MET A 118 14.59 -5.10 5.98
N VAL A 119 13.67 -5.63 5.15
CA VAL A 119 12.59 -6.52 5.62
C VAL A 119 13.16 -7.81 6.22
N ALA A 120 14.15 -8.43 5.56
CA ALA A 120 14.81 -9.63 6.08
C ALA A 120 15.56 -9.35 7.40
N GLY A 121 16.28 -8.23 7.49
CA GLY A 121 17.00 -7.81 8.69
C GLY A 121 16.07 -7.53 9.86
N ALA A 122 14.90 -6.94 9.63
CA ALA A 122 13.87 -6.77 10.66
C ALA A 122 13.48 -8.11 11.30
N TYR A 123 13.28 -9.16 10.50
CA TYR A 123 12.92 -10.49 11.03
C TYR A 123 14.06 -11.21 11.75
N GLN A 124 15.31 -10.73 11.66
CA GLN A 124 16.42 -11.25 12.48
C GLN A 124 16.40 -10.68 13.90
N VAL A 125 15.85 -9.48 14.09
CA VAL A 125 15.79 -8.81 15.40
C VAL A 125 14.44 -9.00 16.10
N LEU A 126 13.38 -9.29 15.35
CA LEU A 126 12.06 -9.55 15.90
C LEU A 126 12.01 -10.93 16.58
N PRO A 127 11.33 -11.06 17.74
CA PRO A 127 11.11 -12.35 18.38
C PRO A 127 10.42 -13.33 17.43
N SER A 128 11.08 -14.46 17.16
CA SER A 128 10.56 -15.50 16.28
C SER A 128 10.54 -16.83 17.03
N PRO A 129 9.46 -17.12 17.80
CA PRO A 129 9.33 -18.35 18.58
C PRO A 129 9.07 -19.60 17.71
N TYR A 130 9.11 -19.44 16.39
CA TYR A 130 8.88 -20.45 15.37
C TYR A 130 9.87 -20.26 14.20
N PRO A 131 10.11 -21.30 13.39
CA PRO A 131 10.98 -21.18 12.22
C PRO A 131 10.44 -20.17 11.19
N VAL A 132 11.31 -19.24 10.78
CA VAL A 132 11.04 -18.28 9.70
C VAL A 132 11.97 -18.57 8.53
N ARG A 133 11.43 -18.57 7.30
CA ARG A 133 12.24 -18.63 6.08
C ARG A 133 11.84 -17.52 5.12
N VAL A 134 12.85 -16.89 4.51
CA VAL A 134 12.68 -15.75 3.60
C VAL A 134 12.70 -16.22 2.15
N PHE A 135 11.82 -15.67 1.33
CA PHE A 135 11.64 -16.00 -0.09
C PHE A 135 11.47 -14.73 -0.92
N ASP A 136 11.80 -14.83 -2.21
CA ASP A 136 11.68 -13.72 -3.16
C ASP A 136 10.33 -13.72 -3.90
N ASP A 137 9.61 -14.84 -3.87
CA ASP A 137 8.31 -14.97 -4.51
C ASP A 137 7.34 -15.84 -3.70
N LEU A 138 6.05 -15.54 -3.87
CA LEU A 138 4.94 -16.17 -3.15
C LEU A 138 4.86 -17.68 -3.41
N ARG A 139 5.16 -18.13 -4.64
CA ARG A 139 5.01 -19.54 -5.04
C ARG A 139 6.04 -20.41 -4.32
N ALA A 140 7.29 -19.97 -4.24
CA ALA A 140 8.34 -20.66 -3.51
C ALA A 140 8.02 -20.76 -2.00
N GLY A 141 7.55 -19.66 -1.40
CA GLY A 141 7.13 -19.65 0.00
C GLY A 141 5.98 -20.61 0.29
N LEU A 142 4.94 -20.57 -0.53
CA LEU A 142 3.80 -21.49 -0.42
C LEU A 142 4.19 -22.95 -0.65
N SER A 143 5.10 -23.23 -1.59
CA SER A 143 5.62 -24.57 -1.80
C SER A 143 6.34 -25.11 -0.56
N TRP A 144 7.18 -24.30 0.09
CA TRP A 144 7.85 -24.70 1.33
C TRP A 144 6.88 -24.88 2.50
N LEU A 145 5.78 -24.15 2.49
CA LEU A 145 4.72 -24.35 3.46
C LEU A 145 3.90 -25.62 3.21
N ASP A 146 4.03 -26.32 2.09
CA ASP A 146 3.11 -27.39 1.64
C ASP A 146 1.70 -26.85 1.34
N ALA A 147 1.62 -25.66 0.76
CA ALA A 147 0.38 -24.92 0.46
C ALA A 147 0.38 -24.31 -0.95
N GLY A 148 1.02 -24.99 -1.92
CA GLY A 148 1.16 -24.49 -3.29
C GLY A 148 -0.17 -24.27 -4.02
N ASP A 149 -1.21 -25.00 -3.64
CA ASP A 149 -2.59 -24.88 -4.14
C ASP A 149 -3.28 -23.58 -3.69
N ALA A 150 -2.82 -22.96 -2.60
CA ALA A 150 -3.33 -21.67 -2.13
C ALA A 150 -2.84 -20.48 -2.97
N HIS A 151 -1.90 -20.69 -3.90
CA HIS A 151 -1.29 -19.61 -4.69
C HIS A 151 -2.35 -18.79 -5.43
N ASP A 152 -3.23 -19.46 -6.17
CA ASP A 152 -4.15 -18.76 -7.08
C ASP A 152 -5.23 -18.01 -6.31
N VAL A 153 -5.74 -18.57 -5.20
CA VAL A 153 -6.70 -17.87 -4.34
C VAL A 153 -6.10 -16.64 -3.66
N ILE A 154 -4.85 -16.73 -3.18
CA ILE A 154 -4.16 -15.58 -2.59
C ILE A 154 -3.90 -14.52 -3.67
N ALA A 155 -3.52 -14.93 -4.89
CA ALA A 155 -3.30 -14.02 -6.01
C ALA A 155 -4.58 -13.31 -6.46
N ASP A 156 -5.72 -14.02 -6.49
CA ASP A 156 -7.04 -13.46 -6.77
C ASP A 156 -7.46 -12.42 -5.72
N MET A 157 -7.35 -12.76 -4.44
CA MET A 157 -7.61 -11.84 -3.33
C MET A 157 -6.71 -10.61 -3.43
N THR A 158 -5.42 -10.81 -3.67
CA THR A 158 -4.44 -9.71 -3.80
C THR A 158 -4.83 -8.78 -4.94
N ARG A 159 -5.25 -9.31 -6.09
CA ARG A 159 -5.76 -8.51 -7.21
C ARG A 159 -7.04 -7.75 -6.86
N ALA A 160 -7.95 -8.36 -6.11
CA ALA A 160 -9.19 -7.73 -5.69
C ALA A 160 -8.94 -6.55 -4.72
N VAL A 161 -8.03 -6.73 -3.75
CA VAL A 161 -7.75 -5.71 -2.74
C VAL A 161 -6.84 -4.61 -3.28
N LEU A 162 -5.76 -4.97 -3.98
CA LEU A 162 -4.76 -4.01 -4.45
C LEU A 162 -5.07 -3.44 -5.84
N GLY A 163 -6.11 -3.94 -6.51
CA GLY A 163 -6.41 -3.62 -7.90
C GLY A 163 -6.59 -2.12 -8.15
N ALA A 164 -7.28 -1.41 -7.26
CA ALA A 164 -7.48 0.03 -7.33
C ALA A 164 -6.29 0.83 -6.75
N PRO A 165 -5.77 0.55 -5.54
CA PRO A 165 -4.63 1.27 -4.97
C PRO A 165 -3.35 1.22 -5.82
N LEU A 166 -2.96 0.06 -6.36
CA LEU A 166 -1.76 -0.04 -7.20
C LEU A 166 -1.92 0.64 -8.54
N VAL A 167 -3.15 0.66 -9.09
CA VAL A 167 -3.43 1.42 -10.31
C VAL A 167 -3.33 2.91 -10.04
N LEU A 168 -3.80 3.40 -8.89
CA LEU A 168 -3.62 4.80 -8.50
C LEU A 168 -2.16 5.17 -8.30
N THR A 169 -1.37 4.37 -7.58
CA THR A 169 0.07 4.65 -7.38
C THR A 169 0.81 4.71 -8.72
N LYS A 170 0.58 3.72 -9.61
CA LYS A 170 1.19 3.71 -10.93
C LYS A 170 0.71 4.85 -11.82
N LEU A 171 -0.58 5.20 -11.75
CA LEU A 171 -1.15 6.32 -12.48
C LEU A 171 -0.51 7.64 -12.02
N ARG A 172 -0.41 7.88 -10.71
CA ARG A 172 0.20 9.09 -10.15
C ARG A 172 1.66 9.23 -10.57
N ALA A 173 2.45 8.17 -10.43
CA ALA A 173 3.84 8.16 -10.87
C ALA A 173 3.97 8.43 -12.39
N PHE A 174 3.07 7.86 -13.19
CA PHE A 174 3.03 8.12 -14.64
C PHE A 174 2.67 9.58 -14.94
N LEU A 175 1.66 10.13 -14.28
CA LEU A 175 1.19 11.51 -14.45
C LEU A 175 2.24 12.53 -13.99
N ASP A 176 2.98 12.26 -12.91
CA ASP A 176 4.08 13.11 -12.46
C ASP A 176 5.20 13.25 -13.51
N ALA A 177 5.41 12.20 -14.31
CA ALA A 177 6.39 12.20 -15.40
C ALA A 177 5.80 12.69 -16.76
N HIS A 178 4.47 12.65 -16.93
CA HIS A 178 3.79 12.95 -18.19
C HIS A 178 2.54 13.82 -17.93
N LEU A 179 2.73 15.12 -17.72
CA LEU A 179 1.67 16.05 -17.32
C LEU A 179 0.60 16.29 -18.41
N ASP A 180 0.93 15.99 -19.66
CA ASP A 180 0.07 16.05 -20.85
C ASP A 180 -0.63 14.72 -21.16
N ALA A 181 -0.42 13.69 -20.34
CA ALA A 181 -0.98 12.36 -20.54
C ALA A 181 -2.50 12.37 -20.76
N THR A 182 -2.96 11.57 -21.71
CA THR A 182 -4.38 11.24 -21.88
C THR A 182 -4.73 9.96 -21.13
N LEU A 183 -6.02 9.73 -20.89
CA LEU A 183 -6.51 8.47 -20.32
C LEU A 183 -5.99 7.26 -21.11
N ALA A 184 -6.04 7.33 -22.45
CA ALA A 184 -5.57 6.28 -23.33
C ALA A 184 -4.06 6.03 -23.20
N SER A 185 -3.24 7.09 -23.08
CA SER A 185 -1.80 6.95 -22.87
C SER A 185 -1.47 6.30 -21.52
N ALA A 186 -2.19 6.69 -20.46
CA ALA A 186 -2.01 6.13 -19.13
C ALA A 186 -2.50 4.67 -19.06
N ALA A 187 -3.64 4.35 -19.67
CA ALA A 187 -4.16 2.99 -19.76
C ALA A 187 -3.15 2.07 -20.46
N ARG A 188 -2.57 2.51 -21.58
CA ARG A 188 -1.50 1.80 -22.29
C ARG A 188 -0.26 1.58 -21.41
N ALA A 189 0.22 2.63 -20.74
CA ALA A 189 1.38 2.54 -19.85
C ALA A 189 1.15 1.57 -18.68
N LEU A 190 -0.08 1.54 -18.14
CA LEU A 190 -0.48 0.65 -17.05
C LEU A 190 -0.91 -0.76 -17.52
N ARG A 191 -0.82 -1.04 -18.84
CA ARG A 191 -1.24 -2.30 -19.48
C ARG A 191 -2.68 -2.68 -19.15
N THR A 192 -3.58 -1.71 -19.26
CA THR A 192 -5.02 -1.87 -19.03
C THR A 192 -5.81 -1.19 -20.15
N SER A 193 -7.12 -1.45 -20.22
CA SER A 193 -8.01 -0.71 -21.12
C SER A 193 -8.55 0.55 -20.43
N ASP A 194 -8.94 1.56 -21.22
CA ASP A 194 -9.55 2.80 -20.73
C ASP A 194 -10.73 2.52 -19.79
N ARG A 195 -11.63 1.62 -20.18
CA ARG A 195 -12.79 1.20 -19.37
C ARG A 195 -12.36 0.58 -18.05
N SER A 196 -11.34 -0.28 -18.06
CA SER A 196 -10.86 -0.91 -16.83
C SER A 196 -10.13 0.07 -15.92
N LEU A 197 -9.38 1.04 -16.48
CA LEU A 197 -8.75 2.10 -15.71
C LEU A 197 -9.82 2.97 -15.06
N GLN A 198 -10.78 3.48 -15.83
CA GLN A 198 -11.89 4.29 -15.33
C GLN A 198 -12.67 3.58 -14.23
N ARG A 199 -13.00 2.29 -14.40
CA ARG A 199 -13.67 1.50 -13.36
C ARG A 199 -12.87 1.48 -12.06
N LYS A 200 -11.56 1.18 -12.13
CA LYS A 200 -10.70 1.14 -10.94
C LYS A 200 -10.56 2.50 -10.26
N LEU A 201 -10.55 3.59 -11.03
CA LEU A 201 -10.56 4.95 -10.48
C LEU A 201 -11.89 5.25 -9.80
N ALA A 202 -13.01 4.89 -10.42
CA ALA A 202 -14.35 5.04 -9.85
C ALA A 202 -14.52 4.21 -8.57
N ASP A 203 -14.06 2.97 -8.55
CA ASP A 203 -14.05 2.10 -7.36
C ASP A 203 -13.22 2.72 -6.22
N ALA A 204 -12.21 3.53 -6.55
CA ALA A 204 -11.40 4.29 -5.60
C ALA A 204 -11.94 5.69 -5.29
N GLY A 205 -13.10 6.08 -5.83
CA GLY A 205 -13.73 7.39 -5.60
C GLY A 205 -13.03 8.57 -6.28
N VAL A 206 -12.20 8.34 -7.29
CA VAL A 206 -11.46 9.40 -8.01
C VAL A 206 -11.67 9.34 -9.51
N THR A 207 -11.29 10.40 -10.22
CA THR A 207 -11.33 10.48 -11.69
C THR A 207 -9.95 10.73 -12.26
N PHE A 208 -9.72 10.31 -13.51
CA PHE A 208 -8.45 10.56 -14.21
C PHE A 208 -8.14 12.06 -14.27
N GLN A 209 -9.15 12.88 -14.55
CA GLN A 209 -9.04 14.34 -14.62
C GLN A 209 -8.67 14.95 -13.26
N SER A 210 -9.19 14.39 -12.16
CA SER A 210 -8.83 14.83 -10.80
C SER A 210 -7.36 14.54 -10.50
N GLU A 211 -6.91 13.32 -10.78
CA GLU A 211 -5.51 12.89 -10.56
C GLU A 211 -4.52 13.67 -11.44
N GLN A 212 -4.88 13.94 -12.70
CA GLN A 212 -4.08 14.78 -13.57
C GLN A 212 -4.00 16.22 -13.07
N ALA A 213 -5.12 16.78 -12.60
CA ALA A 213 -5.14 18.09 -11.97
C ALA A 213 -4.19 18.18 -10.78
N ASP A 214 -4.15 17.13 -9.95
CA ASP A 214 -3.28 17.09 -8.77
C ASP A 214 -1.79 17.00 -9.16
N ALA A 215 -1.46 16.15 -10.14
CA ALA A 215 -0.09 16.07 -10.68
C ALA A 215 0.40 17.42 -11.25
N ARG A 216 -0.45 18.14 -11.98
CA ARG A 216 -0.11 19.48 -12.52
C ARG A 216 0.10 20.51 -11.42
N VAL A 217 -0.73 20.49 -10.37
CA VAL A 217 -0.56 21.40 -9.22
C VAL A 217 0.72 21.07 -8.45
N HIS A 218 1.02 19.80 -8.20
CA HIS A 218 2.28 19.40 -7.55
C HIS A 218 3.51 19.82 -8.37
N ALA A 219 3.48 19.62 -9.69
CA ALA A 219 4.56 20.08 -10.57
C ALA A 219 4.71 21.61 -10.53
N ALA A 220 3.59 22.35 -10.51
CA ALA A 220 3.61 23.80 -10.40
C ALA A 220 4.16 24.28 -9.06
N GLN A 221 3.80 23.63 -7.95
CA GLN A 221 4.34 23.96 -6.63
C GLN A 221 5.87 23.83 -6.59
N ARG A 222 6.42 22.73 -7.14
CA ARG A 222 7.88 22.55 -7.28
C ARG A 222 8.51 23.71 -8.06
N ARG A 223 8.00 24.00 -9.26
CA ARG A 223 8.51 25.11 -10.08
C ARG A 223 8.36 26.50 -9.44
N LEU A 224 7.28 26.74 -8.72
CA LEU A 224 7.04 28.00 -8.01
C LEU A 224 8.03 28.20 -6.86
N ALA A 225 8.44 27.11 -6.19
CA ALA A 225 9.43 27.12 -5.12
C ALA A 225 10.85 27.25 -5.67
N ASP A 226 11.16 26.52 -6.74
CA ASP A 226 12.54 26.35 -7.25
C ASP A 226 12.95 27.44 -8.26
N SER A 227 12.03 28.32 -8.69
CA SER A 227 12.33 29.34 -9.71
C SER A 227 11.57 30.66 -9.58
N ASP A 228 12.12 31.70 -10.21
CA ASP A 228 11.48 33.01 -10.43
C ASP A 228 10.64 33.09 -11.71
N ALA A 229 10.45 31.98 -12.42
CA ALA A 229 9.73 31.97 -13.69
C ALA A 229 8.33 32.60 -13.55
N PRO A 230 7.84 33.36 -14.56
CA PRO A 230 6.50 33.92 -14.52
C PRO A 230 5.43 32.85 -14.32
N VAL A 231 4.38 33.17 -13.55
CA VAL A 231 3.26 32.23 -13.29
C VAL A 231 2.59 31.78 -14.59
N THR A 232 2.54 32.66 -15.59
CA THR A 232 2.04 32.37 -16.94
C THR A 232 2.89 31.31 -17.65
N THR A 233 4.21 31.38 -17.54
CA THR A 233 5.13 30.38 -18.09
C THR A 233 4.94 29.03 -17.39
N ILE A 234 4.92 29.02 -16.05
CA ILE A 234 4.70 27.80 -15.27
C ILE A 234 3.35 27.15 -15.63
N ALA A 235 2.30 27.94 -15.85
CA ALA A 235 0.98 27.42 -16.24
C ALA A 235 1.04 26.62 -17.56
N LEU A 236 1.76 27.14 -18.55
CA LEU A 236 1.93 26.47 -19.84
C LEU A 236 2.82 25.22 -19.71
N ASP A 237 3.90 25.33 -18.95
CA ASP A 237 4.85 24.23 -18.75
C ASP A 237 4.25 23.02 -18.05
N VAL A 238 3.27 23.22 -17.15
CA VAL A 238 2.54 22.13 -16.50
C VAL A 238 1.34 21.66 -17.31
N GLY A 239 1.20 22.11 -18.57
CA GLY A 239 0.19 21.63 -19.51
C GLY A 239 -1.23 22.14 -19.25
N CYS A 240 -1.39 23.33 -18.65
CA CYS A 240 -2.70 23.97 -18.56
C CYS A 240 -3.06 24.72 -19.85
N ALA A 241 -4.35 24.69 -20.23
CA ALA A 241 -4.83 25.34 -21.45
C ALA A 241 -4.69 26.87 -21.45
N SER A 242 -4.70 27.50 -20.26
CA SER A 242 -4.48 28.94 -20.10
C SER A 242 -4.01 29.29 -18.69
N PRO A 243 -3.35 30.45 -18.49
CA PRO A 243 -3.01 30.95 -17.16
C PRO A 243 -4.22 31.16 -16.22
N GLN A 244 -5.38 31.54 -16.79
CA GLN A 244 -6.62 31.71 -16.04
C GLN A 244 -7.13 30.35 -15.54
N HIS A 245 -7.13 29.34 -16.40
CA HIS A 245 -7.49 27.97 -16.02
C HIS A 245 -6.56 27.42 -14.93
N PHE A 246 -5.25 27.62 -15.10
CA PHE A 246 -4.25 27.25 -14.10
C PHE A 246 -4.52 27.93 -12.76
N SER A 247 -4.74 29.25 -12.74
CA SER A 247 -4.95 29.99 -11.49
C SER A 247 -6.19 29.51 -10.74
N ALA A 248 -7.28 29.24 -11.45
CA ALA A 248 -8.50 28.68 -10.87
C ALA A 248 -8.27 27.26 -10.33
N LEU A 249 -7.61 26.39 -11.11
CA LEU A 249 -7.26 25.03 -10.71
C LEU A 249 -6.37 25.02 -9.45
N PHE A 250 -5.30 25.81 -9.46
CA PHE A 250 -4.34 25.90 -8.37
C PHE A 250 -5.02 26.40 -7.10
N ARG A 251 -5.86 27.44 -7.19
CA ARG A 251 -6.62 27.94 -6.04
C ARG A 251 -7.60 26.91 -5.51
N ARG A 252 -8.31 26.19 -6.38
CA ARG A 252 -9.23 25.12 -5.97
C ARG A 252 -8.53 24.01 -5.19
N ARG A 253 -7.28 23.67 -5.55
CA ARG A 253 -6.51 22.60 -4.89
C ARG A 253 -5.73 23.04 -3.66
N THR A 254 -5.23 24.27 -3.65
CA THR A 254 -4.31 24.75 -2.61
C THR A 254 -4.93 25.78 -1.66
N GLY A 255 -6.12 26.29 -1.97
CA GLY A 255 -6.80 27.36 -1.23
C GLY A 255 -6.33 28.78 -1.55
N GLN A 256 -5.24 28.95 -2.31
CA GLN A 256 -4.58 30.23 -2.55
C GLN A 256 -4.14 30.40 -4.01
N SER A 257 -3.90 31.63 -4.46
CA SER A 257 -3.39 31.86 -5.82
C SER A 257 -1.93 31.41 -5.95
N PRO A 258 -1.44 31.07 -7.15
CA PRO A 258 -0.03 30.69 -7.37
C PRO A 258 0.97 31.72 -6.83
N SER A 259 0.72 33.02 -7.06
CA SER A 259 1.59 34.10 -6.58
C SER A 259 1.61 34.21 -5.06
N ALA A 260 0.43 34.12 -4.41
CA ALA A 260 0.34 34.12 -2.96
C ALA A 260 1.03 32.89 -2.36
N TRP A 261 0.92 31.75 -3.04
CA TRP A 261 1.61 30.52 -2.65
C TRP A 261 3.12 30.65 -2.70
N ARG A 262 3.66 31.18 -3.81
CA ARG A 262 5.09 31.46 -3.94
C ARG A 262 5.60 32.40 -2.85
N ALA A 263 4.89 33.51 -2.61
CA ALA A 263 5.29 34.49 -1.60
C ALA A 263 5.36 33.86 -0.20
N ARG A 264 4.36 33.05 0.16
CA ARG A 264 4.31 32.33 1.44
C ARG A 264 5.46 31.33 1.59
N GLU A 265 5.76 30.55 0.56
CA GLU A 265 6.84 29.55 0.63
C GLU A 265 8.23 30.21 0.70
N ARG A 266 8.42 31.36 0.04
CA ARG A 266 9.67 32.14 0.19
C ARG A 266 9.84 32.74 1.59
N GLN A 267 8.76 33.23 2.19
CA GLN A 267 8.79 33.69 3.58
C GLN A 267 9.16 32.55 4.55
N ARG A 268 8.65 31.34 4.30
CA ARG A 268 9.02 30.14 5.06
C ARG A 268 10.49 29.75 4.89
N ALA A 269 11.02 29.86 3.67
CA ALA A 269 12.42 29.54 3.39
C ALA A 269 13.41 30.60 3.92
N GLY A 270 12.98 31.87 4.03
CA GLY A 270 13.79 32.99 4.52
C GLY A 270 13.65 33.30 6.02
N ALA A 271 12.75 32.63 6.74
CA ALA A 271 12.65 32.76 8.19
C ALA A 271 13.84 32.07 8.87
N PRO A 272 14.53 32.72 9.84
CA PRO A 272 15.54 32.02 10.64
C PRO A 272 14.86 30.88 11.40
N ARG A 273 15.48 29.69 11.36
CA ARG A 273 15.11 28.55 12.21
C ARG A 273 15.39 28.83 13.67
#